data_AF-V2PZ22-F1
#
_entry.id   AF-V2PZ22-F1
#
_cell.length_a   1.000
_cell.length_b   1.000
_cell.length_c   1.000
_cell.angle_alpha   90.00
_cell.angle_beta   90.00
_cell.angle_gamma   90.00
#
_symmetry.space_group_name_H-M   'P 1'
#
loop_
_entity.id
_entity.type
_entity.pdbx_description
1 polymer ?
#
loop_
_entity_poly.entity_id
_entity_poly.type
_entity_poly.pdbx_seq_one_letter_code
_entity_poly.pdbx_strand_id
1 'polypeptide(L)'
;MKKTILKQIEKLHAEERHAEIISFLEKTNEVHDYELTCLLARAYCNMPVMANNDNDYINKGLSLLLSVKDMGENDPLWHYRTGFAYFYADKEEEALIHFKKAVELIPKTKESAVKWRDFNIGYFIGECEDILKAKKIKDKFGTGKKASKEDTLNFILFNLLHRSLPQEDFVTDNSIYIPEWMLVIRPLIIDFDNEKIEIEWNITCPVFDNSIKELTFGAGENLYEAVFIAVGTFTASLLQTVKNILSNNPAKFTYSSEFNSHYHNWNVYYNPLLVARDEMQSDRLDDLIFWNQIENILHKYLGNQKSVCIKIYAAKFAGNIISECCIDDIYINELSNIIGDYIDNSLNTKDSFYTIRQYIILTQHEDTRLPYKYENKEGYIELKNNLKKICDVIYDLKPFDEEDYEDIEDAFFYLINELDDMVHDFTLCIEALIFIPEIFAANLYDGIAFPESIIIYMQDEEEPLSINYTQFADYSRIYRAVWEIFDSYEDTEKRDIIYNKFISMSFSINSIIAEGKKIEDLEDADEIMIPIFEVNADERFEIR
;
A
#
# COMPACT_ATOMS: atom_id res chain seq x y z
N MET A 1 39.91 43.37 -11.08
CA MET A 1 38.48 43.69 -11.21
C MET A 1 37.63 42.42 -11.31
N LYS A 2 37.84 41.57 -12.34
CA LYS A 2 37.10 40.30 -12.54
C LYS A 2 37.02 39.37 -11.31
N LYS A 3 38.13 39.11 -10.61
CA LYS A 3 38.13 38.26 -9.39
C LYS A 3 37.22 38.82 -8.26
N THR A 4 37.07 40.13 -8.17
CA THR A 4 36.17 40.78 -7.20
C THR A 4 34.72 40.61 -7.62
N ILE A 5 34.43 40.77 -8.92
CA ILE A 5 33.11 40.52 -9.52
C ILE A 5 32.67 39.07 -9.29
N LEU A 6 33.53 38.09 -9.62
CA LEU A 6 33.22 36.66 -9.43
C LEU A 6 32.90 36.32 -7.97
N LYS A 7 33.67 36.84 -7.02
CA LYS A 7 33.39 36.66 -5.58
C LYS A 7 32.05 37.24 -5.16
N GLN A 8 31.66 38.39 -5.72
CA GLN A 8 30.37 39.00 -5.42
C GLN A 8 29.22 38.16 -5.99
N ILE A 9 29.36 37.65 -7.22
CA ILE A 9 28.36 36.78 -7.86
C ILE A 9 28.17 35.49 -7.07
N GLU A 10 29.26 34.82 -6.66
CA GLU A 10 29.16 33.59 -5.87
C GLU A 10 28.51 33.83 -4.51
N LYS A 11 28.82 34.97 -3.86
CA LYS A 11 28.15 35.35 -2.61
C LYS A 11 26.64 35.56 -2.82
N LEU A 12 26.26 36.33 -3.84
CA LEU A 12 24.84 36.57 -4.15
C LEU A 12 24.11 35.29 -4.53
N HIS A 13 24.78 34.37 -5.22
CA HIS A 13 24.20 33.10 -5.62
C HIS A 13 23.96 32.19 -4.41
N ALA A 14 24.91 32.13 -3.48
CA ALA A 14 24.74 31.41 -2.21
C ALA A 14 23.65 32.00 -1.31
N GLU A 15 23.34 33.29 -1.48
CA GLU A 15 22.23 33.99 -0.82
C GLU A 15 20.91 33.93 -1.63
N GLU A 16 20.86 33.17 -2.74
CA GLU A 16 19.71 33.06 -3.67
C GLU A 16 19.24 34.40 -4.29
N ARG A 17 20.10 35.41 -4.29
CA ARG A 17 19.82 36.78 -4.78
C ARG A 17 20.05 36.89 -6.29
N HIS A 18 19.38 36.05 -7.06
CA HIS A 18 19.58 35.93 -8.51
C HIS A 18 19.17 37.19 -9.30
N ALA A 19 18.11 37.87 -8.88
CA ALA A 19 17.67 39.14 -9.48
C ALA A 19 18.76 40.23 -9.41
N GLU A 20 19.53 40.25 -8.33
CA GLU A 20 20.62 41.21 -8.15
C GLU A 20 21.84 40.86 -9.00
N ILE A 21 22.11 39.56 -9.20
CA ILE A 21 23.15 39.11 -10.15
C ILE A 21 22.80 39.56 -11.57
N ILE A 22 21.55 39.37 -11.99
CA ILE A 22 21.06 39.81 -13.30
C ILE A 22 21.20 41.33 -13.43
N SER A 23 20.65 42.10 -12.48
CA SER A 23 20.71 43.56 -12.53
C SER A 23 22.16 44.08 -12.55
N PHE A 24 23.04 43.44 -11.80
CA PHE A 24 24.46 43.80 -11.76
C PHE A 24 25.16 43.51 -13.09
N LEU A 25 24.96 42.32 -13.66
CA LEU A 25 25.63 41.90 -14.89
C LEU A 25 25.06 42.57 -16.14
N GLU A 26 23.75 42.88 -16.20
CA GLU A 26 23.16 43.62 -17.33
C GLU A 26 23.58 45.09 -17.37
N LYS A 27 23.75 45.74 -16.20
CA LYS A 27 24.20 47.14 -16.12
C LYS A 27 25.69 47.28 -16.41
N THR A 28 26.44 46.21 -16.24
CA THR A 28 27.84 46.20 -16.63
C THR A 28 27.87 46.02 -18.15
N ASN A 29 28.24 47.07 -18.88
CA ASN A 29 28.44 47.02 -20.35
C ASN A 29 29.56 46.01 -20.79
N GLU A 30 30.08 45.20 -19.86
CA GLU A 30 31.04 44.10 -20.04
C GLU A 30 30.35 42.74 -20.27
N VAL A 31 29.17 42.76 -20.89
CA VAL A 31 28.69 41.66 -21.74
C VAL A 31 29.78 41.44 -22.82
N HIS A 32 30.57 40.37 -22.92
CA HIS A 32 30.44 39.00 -22.46
C HIS A 32 31.80 38.29 -22.64
N ASP A 33 32.53 38.02 -21.56
CA ASP A 33 33.44 36.85 -21.60
C ASP A 33 32.66 35.59 -21.23
N TYR A 34 33.14 34.44 -21.70
CA TYR A 34 32.48 33.15 -21.54
C TYR A 34 31.96 32.89 -20.12
N GLU A 35 32.78 33.20 -19.10
CA GLU A 35 32.47 32.91 -17.71
C GLU A 35 31.33 33.80 -17.19
N LEU A 36 31.38 35.10 -17.45
CA LEU A 36 30.32 36.03 -17.02
C LEU A 36 28.99 35.76 -17.74
N THR A 37 29.03 35.36 -19.02
CA THR A 37 27.82 34.94 -19.76
C THR A 37 27.18 33.72 -19.12
N CYS A 38 27.97 32.70 -18.78
CA CYS A 38 27.45 31.49 -18.15
C CYS A 38 26.90 31.76 -16.74
N LEU A 39 27.48 32.70 -15.99
CA LEU A 39 26.99 33.10 -14.67
C LEU A 39 25.70 33.92 -14.74
N LEU A 40 25.58 34.80 -15.74
CA LEU A 40 24.33 35.50 -16.03
C LEU A 40 23.23 34.51 -16.42
N ALA A 41 23.54 33.56 -17.29
CA ALA A 41 22.59 32.51 -17.66
C ALA A 41 22.13 31.68 -16.45
N ARG A 42 23.05 31.26 -15.56
CA ARG A 42 22.71 30.57 -14.31
C ARG A 42 21.74 31.39 -13.47
N ALA A 43 21.99 32.69 -13.33
CA ALA A 43 21.11 33.57 -12.56
C ALA A 43 19.70 33.64 -13.18
N TYR A 44 19.60 33.76 -14.51
CA TYR A 44 18.33 33.69 -15.22
C TYR A 44 17.60 32.36 -15.03
N CYS A 45 18.29 31.23 -15.17
CA CYS A 45 17.68 29.91 -15.03
C CYS A 45 17.14 29.65 -13.61
N ASN A 46 17.65 30.35 -12.60
CA ASN A 46 17.19 30.23 -11.21
C ASN A 46 16.12 31.26 -10.80
N MET A 47 15.73 32.21 -11.67
CA MET A 47 14.68 33.19 -11.36
C MET A 47 13.25 32.59 -11.25
N PRO A 48 12.82 31.67 -12.15
CA PRO A 48 11.43 31.17 -12.18
C PRO A 48 11.16 29.97 -11.27
N VAL A 49 12.22 29.34 -10.73
CA VAL A 49 12.12 28.14 -9.88
C VAL A 49 11.33 28.41 -8.58
N MET A 50 10.99 29.68 -8.27
CA MET A 50 10.25 30.06 -7.06
C MET A 50 8.91 30.81 -7.28
N ALA A 51 8.52 31.14 -8.51
CA ALA A 51 7.22 31.78 -8.77
C ALA A 51 6.77 31.57 -10.23
N ASN A 52 5.90 30.57 -10.43
CA ASN A 52 5.08 30.36 -11.64
C ASN A 52 5.81 30.45 -13.01
N ASN A 53 6.59 29.43 -13.38
CA ASN A 53 6.98 29.06 -14.77
C ASN A 53 7.01 30.20 -15.80
N ASP A 54 7.72 31.29 -15.52
CA ASP A 54 7.91 32.35 -16.50
C ASP A 54 9.01 31.91 -17.48
N ASN A 55 8.57 31.25 -18.56
CA ASN A 55 9.43 30.71 -19.61
C ASN A 55 10.39 31.76 -20.21
N ASP A 56 10.10 33.05 -20.08
CA ASP A 56 10.94 34.12 -20.61
C ASP A 56 12.35 34.16 -19.99
N TYR A 57 12.48 33.94 -18.68
CA TYR A 57 13.79 33.90 -18.03
C TYR A 57 14.58 32.65 -18.41
N ILE A 58 13.94 31.47 -18.45
CA ILE A 58 14.58 30.23 -18.90
C ILE A 58 15.07 30.40 -20.35
N ASN A 59 14.22 30.92 -21.24
CA ASN A 59 14.58 31.18 -22.63
C ASN A 59 15.73 32.17 -22.77
N LYS A 60 15.77 33.22 -21.93
CA LYS A 60 16.88 34.18 -21.89
C LYS A 60 18.19 33.53 -21.44
N GLY A 61 18.16 32.75 -20.37
CA GLY A 61 19.31 31.99 -19.87
C GLY A 61 19.84 31.01 -20.92
N LEU A 62 18.94 30.26 -21.55
CA LEU A 62 19.27 29.34 -22.64
C LEU A 62 19.90 30.08 -23.84
N SER A 63 19.32 31.21 -24.26
CA SER A 63 19.85 32.03 -25.35
C SER A 63 21.29 32.49 -25.08
N LEU A 64 21.57 32.92 -23.83
CA LEU A 64 22.92 33.31 -23.41
C LEU A 64 23.89 32.12 -23.46
N LEU A 65 23.50 30.94 -22.97
CA LEU A 65 24.34 29.74 -23.03
C LEU A 65 24.64 29.33 -24.47
N LEU A 66 23.64 29.38 -25.35
CA LEU A 66 23.80 29.07 -26.77
C LEU A 66 24.67 30.10 -27.50
N SER A 67 24.66 31.37 -27.10
CA SER A 67 25.53 32.42 -27.67
C SER A 67 27.03 32.15 -27.48
N VAL A 68 27.38 31.32 -26.50
CA VAL A 68 28.76 30.95 -26.18
C VAL A 68 29.05 29.46 -26.39
N LYS A 69 28.21 28.77 -27.17
CA LYS A 69 28.31 27.32 -27.43
C LYS A 69 29.71 26.90 -27.87
N ASP A 70 30.30 27.59 -28.85
CA ASP A 70 31.62 27.23 -29.41
C ASP A 70 32.74 27.23 -28.34
N MET A 71 32.58 28.02 -27.28
CA MET A 71 33.53 28.06 -26.15
C MET A 71 33.23 26.99 -25.09
N GLY A 72 31.99 26.48 -25.02
CA GLY A 72 31.51 25.58 -23.98
C GLY A 72 31.50 24.09 -24.33
N GLU A 73 31.77 23.70 -25.58
CA GLU A 73 31.65 22.29 -26.05
C GLU A 73 32.50 21.27 -25.26
N ASN A 74 33.58 21.72 -24.63
CA ASN A 74 34.46 20.88 -23.80
C ASN A 74 34.36 21.22 -22.31
N ASP A 75 33.38 22.03 -21.90
CA ASP A 75 33.14 22.43 -20.52
C ASP A 75 31.95 21.64 -19.93
N PRO A 76 32.19 20.69 -19.01
CA PRO A 76 31.10 19.96 -18.37
C PRO A 76 30.10 20.86 -17.63
N LEU A 77 30.53 22.04 -17.12
CA LEU A 77 29.66 22.96 -16.38
C LEU A 77 28.74 23.74 -17.30
N TRP A 78 29.20 24.08 -18.49
CA TRP A 78 28.33 24.64 -19.51
C TRP A 78 27.32 23.60 -20.00
N HIS A 79 27.75 22.36 -20.25
CA HIS A 79 26.83 21.28 -20.59
C HIS A 79 25.77 21.07 -19.51
N TYR A 80 26.15 21.03 -18.22
CA TYR A 80 25.19 20.97 -17.12
C TYR A 80 24.19 22.13 -17.14
N ARG A 81 24.66 23.38 -17.22
CA ARG A 81 23.80 24.57 -17.20
C ARG A 81 22.87 24.62 -18.41
N THR A 82 23.34 24.22 -19.57
CA THR A 82 22.53 24.13 -20.79
C THR A 82 21.50 23.01 -20.69
N GLY A 83 21.87 21.85 -20.14
CA GLY A 83 20.93 20.77 -19.84
C GLY A 83 19.83 21.21 -18.87
N PHE A 84 20.21 21.91 -17.79
CA PHE A 84 19.29 22.49 -16.81
C PHE A 84 18.33 23.49 -17.47
N ALA A 85 18.84 24.39 -18.31
CA ALA A 85 18.02 25.34 -19.05
C ALA A 85 17.05 24.66 -20.03
N TYR A 86 17.46 23.59 -20.71
CA TYR A 86 16.57 22.80 -21.56
C TYR A 86 15.51 22.03 -20.76
N PHE A 87 15.87 21.47 -19.60
CA PHE A 87 14.96 20.73 -18.73
C PHE A 87 13.80 21.61 -18.28
N TYR A 88 14.08 22.78 -17.72
CA TYR A 88 13.04 23.74 -17.30
C TYR A 88 12.37 24.47 -18.47
N ALA A 89 12.79 24.21 -19.71
CA ALA A 89 12.11 24.65 -20.93
C ALA A 89 11.23 23.55 -21.56
N ASP A 90 10.96 22.45 -20.83
CA ASP A 90 10.21 21.27 -21.29
C ASP A 90 10.81 20.62 -22.56
N LYS A 91 12.15 20.65 -22.67
CA LYS A 91 12.95 20.10 -23.78
C LYS A 91 13.86 18.98 -23.31
N GLU A 92 13.26 17.85 -22.92
CA GLU A 92 13.97 16.77 -22.23
C GLU A 92 14.93 16.00 -23.14
N GLU A 93 14.66 15.92 -24.46
CA GLU A 93 15.59 15.29 -25.42
C GLU A 93 16.92 16.05 -25.47
N GLU A 94 16.86 17.37 -25.64
CA GLU A 94 18.04 18.23 -25.63
C GLU A 94 18.70 18.27 -24.25
N ALA A 95 17.92 18.35 -23.19
CA ALA A 95 18.43 18.32 -21.82
C ALA A 95 19.25 17.05 -21.56
N LEU A 96 18.71 15.88 -21.90
CA LEU A 96 19.34 14.59 -21.73
C LEU A 96 20.67 14.48 -22.48
N ILE A 97 20.73 14.98 -23.72
CA ILE A 97 21.97 15.04 -24.52
C ILE A 97 23.04 15.85 -23.77
N HIS A 98 22.68 17.03 -23.26
CA HIS A 98 23.60 17.92 -22.56
C HIS A 98 24.05 17.33 -21.21
N PHE A 99 23.15 16.76 -20.41
CA PHE A 99 23.51 16.12 -19.15
C PHE A 99 24.43 14.91 -19.35
N LYS A 100 24.12 14.03 -20.32
CA LYS A 100 25.00 12.89 -20.66
C LYS A 100 26.37 13.37 -21.12
N LYS A 101 26.44 14.45 -21.90
CA LYS A 101 27.72 15.04 -22.32
C LYS A 101 28.50 15.65 -21.16
N ALA A 102 27.82 16.28 -20.19
CA ALA A 102 28.46 16.74 -18.96
C ALA A 102 29.12 15.57 -18.22
N VAL A 103 28.41 14.46 -18.01
CA VAL A 103 28.94 13.25 -17.37
C VAL A 103 30.14 12.67 -18.12
N GLU A 104 30.10 12.65 -19.46
CA GLU A 104 31.21 12.18 -20.30
C GLU A 104 32.49 13.02 -20.11
N LEU A 105 32.34 14.34 -19.99
CA LEU A 105 33.44 15.30 -19.86
C LEU A 105 34.00 15.39 -18.43
N ILE A 106 33.26 14.95 -17.41
CA ILE A 106 33.72 14.95 -16.01
C ILE A 106 34.84 13.92 -15.83
N PRO A 107 36.02 14.32 -15.33
CA PRO A 107 37.08 13.36 -15.02
C PRO A 107 36.62 12.34 -13.98
N LYS A 108 36.87 11.05 -14.20
CA LYS A 108 36.52 9.97 -13.26
C LYS A 108 37.49 9.88 -12.08
N THR A 109 37.61 10.97 -11.32
CA THR A 109 38.48 11.08 -10.14
C THR A 109 37.65 11.28 -8.87
N LYS A 110 38.20 10.92 -7.70
CA LYS A 110 37.54 11.17 -6.41
C LYS A 110 37.25 12.66 -6.20
N GLU A 111 38.16 13.55 -6.61
CA GLU A 111 37.99 14.99 -6.49
C GLU A 111 36.82 15.51 -7.35
N SER A 112 36.70 15.02 -8.59
CA SER A 112 35.57 15.35 -9.45
C SER A 112 34.26 14.78 -8.91
N ALA A 113 34.25 13.55 -8.38
CA ALA A 113 33.06 12.98 -7.76
C ALA A 113 32.53 13.84 -6.59
N VAL A 114 33.43 14.36 -5.75
CA VAL A 114 33.08 15.28 -4.67
C VAL A 114 32.52 16.60 -5.22
N LYS A 115 33.21 17.20 -6.20
CA LYS A 115 32.81 18.49 -6.81
C LYS A 115 31.43 18.44 -7.49
N TRP A 116 31.11 17.32 -8.13
CA TRP A 116 29.90 17.18 -8.95
C TRP A 116 28.71 16.59 -8.19
N ARG A 117 28.90 16.19 -6.94
CA ARG A 117 27.84 15.63 -6.09
C ARG A 117 26.67 16.59 -5.95
N ASP A 118 26.93 17.88 -5.73
CA ASP A 118 25.90 18.89 -5.47
C ASP A 118 25.09 19.28 -6.72
N PHE A 119 25.50 18.82 -7.91
CA PHE A 119 24.82 19.12 -9.17
C PHE A 119 23.69 18.14 -9.49
N ASN A 120 23.55 17.03 -8.76
CA ASN A 120 22.48 16.04 -8.95
C ASN A 120 22.24 15.63 -10.43
N ILE A 121 23.29 15.56 -11.26
CA ILE A 121 23.14 15.30 -12.71
C ILE A 121 22.45 13.97 -12.98
N GLY A 122 22.71 12.95 -12.14
CA GLY A 122 22.05 11.65 -12.25
C GLY A 122 20.53 11.73 -12.08
N TYR A 123 20.05 12.60 -11.17
CA TYR A 123 18.62 12.87 -10.99
C TYR A 123 18.02 13.45 -12.27
N PHE A 124 18.59 14.53 -12.82
CA PHE A 124 18.07 15.13 -14.05
C PHE A 124 18.10 14.19 -15.26
N ILE A 125 19.12 13.33 -15.37
CA ILE A 125 19.16 12.30 -16.42
C ILE A 125 17.99 11.33 -16.27
N GLY A 126 17.77 10.78 -15.07
CA GLY A 126 16.65 9.88 -14.79
C GLY A 126 15.31 10.56 -15.07
N GLU A 127 15.14 11.80 -14.61
CA GLU A 127 13.92 12.59 -14.82
C GLU A 127 13.61 12.81 -16.31
N CYS A 128 14.61 13.16 -17.11
CA CYS A 128 14.45 13.28 -18.56
C CYS A 128 14.06 11.93 -19.19
N GLU A 129 14.73 10.84 -18.79
CA GLU A 129 14.46 9.51 -19.33
C GLU A 129 13.02 9.07 -19.02
N ASP A 130 12.53 9.31 -17.81
CA ASP A 130 11.17 8.99 -17.40
C ASP A 130 10.13 9.83 -18.12
N ILE A 131 10.36 11.15 -18.29
CA ILE A 131 9.45 12.01 -19.08
C ILE A 131 9.36 11.55 -20.54
N LEU A 132 10.51 11.26 -21.17
CA LEU A 132 10.55 10.79 -22.56
C LEU A 132 9.88 9.43 -22.71
N LYS A 133 10.07 8.54 -21.72
CA LYS A 133 9.40 7.24 -21.66
C LYS A 133 7.88 7.43 -21.53
N ALA A 134 7.42 8.29 -20.63
CA ALA A 134 6.01 8.62 -20.42
C ALA A 134 5.36 9.21 -21.69
N LYS A 135 6.06 10.10 -22.42
CA LYS A 135 5.60 10.64 -23.71
C LYS A 135 5.41 9.52 -24.74
N LYS A 136 6.41 8.65 -24.89
CA LYS A 136 6.34 7.50 -25.82
C LYS A 136 5.22 6.52 -25.48
N ILE A 137 5.02 6.22 -24.19
CA ILE A 137 3.93 5.35 -23.73
C ILE A 137 2.59 5.97 -24.06
N LYS A 138 2.40 7.25 -23.71
CA LYS A 138 1.15 8.00 -23.98
C LYS A 138 0.81 8.02 -25.47
N ASP A 139 1.79 8.31 -26.32
CA ASP A 139 1.60 8.32 -27.77
C ASP A 139 1.17 6.95 -28.29
N LYS A 140 1.79 5.86 -27.80
CA LYS A 140 1.42 4.50 -28.16
C LYS A 140 0.00 4.16 -27.71
N PHE A 141 -0.34 4.48 -26.46
CA PHE A 141 -1.61 4.16 -25.84
C PHE A 141 -2.78 4.93 -26.48
N GLY A 142 -2.56 6.19 -26.90
CA GLY A 142 -3.55 7.03 -27.58
C GLY A 142 -3.82 6.67 -29.06
N THR A 143 -3.13 5.67 -29.64
CA THR A 143 -3.25 5.35 -31.08
C THR A 143 -4.44 4.46 -31.47
N GLY A 144 -5.30 4.05 -30.52
CA GLY A 144 -6.43 3.16 -30.78
C GLY A 144 -6.04 1.72 -31.17
N LYS A 145 -4.76 1.36 -31.03
CA LYS A 145 -4.31 -0.03 -31.09
C LYS A 145 -4.62 -0.73 -29.77
N LYS A 146 -4.90 -2.03 -29.81
CA LYS A 146 -5.07 -2.85 -28.61
C LYS A 146 -3.79 -2.81 -27.77
N ALA A 147 -3.84 -2.19 -26.59
CA ALA A 147 -2.72 -2.11 -25.66
C ALA A 147 -2.43 -3.48 -25.05
N SER A 148 -1.15 -3.81 -24.85
CA SER A 148 -0.77 -4.99 -24.07
C SER A 148 -0.91 -4.71 -22.57
N LYS A 149 -0.96 -5.76 -21.73
CA LYS A 149 -0.98 -5.61 -20.26
C LYS A 149 0.21 -4.78 -19.77
N GLU A 150 1.39 -4.98 -20.36
CA GLU A 150 2.61 -4.23 -20.04
C GLU A 150 2.50 -2.76 -20.47
N ASP A 151 1.91 -2.46 -21.63
CA ASP A 151 1.69 -1.08 -22.07
C ASP A 151 0.72 -0.34 -21.14
N THR A 152 -0.38 -1.00 -20.75
CA THR A 152 -1.36 -0.47 -19.81
C THR A 152 -0.74 -0.21 -18.44
N LEU A 153 0.04 -1.16 -17.91
CA LEU A 153 0.74 -1.02 -16.64
C LEU A 153 1.75 0.14 -16.67
N ASN A 154 2.55 0.23 -17.73
CA ASN A 154 3.49 1.33 -17.90
C ASN A 154 2.77 2.68 -18.01
N PHE A 155 1.61 2.74 -18.66
CA PHE A 155 0.81 3.96 -18.72
C PHE A 155 0.32 4.38 -17.33
N ILE A 156 -0.20 3.44 -16.53
CA ILE A 156 -0.61 3.70 -15.15
C ILE A 156 0.56 4.26 -14.33
N LEU A 157 1.72 3.59 -14.36
CA LEU A 157 2.89 3.97 -13.56
C LEU A 157 3.48 5.32 -14.01
N PHE A 158 3.86 5.46 -15.28
CA PHE A 158 4.60 6.63 -15.76
C PHE A 158 3.72 7.85 -16.07
N ASN A 159 2.44 7.66 -16.39
CA ASN A 159 1.58 8.76 -16.82
C ASN A 159 0.52 9.17 -15.79
N LEU A 160 0.13 8.29 -14.86
CA LEU A 160 -0.95 8.58 -13.90
C LEU A 160 -0.49 8.65 -12.45
N LEU A 161 0.49 7.83 -12.05
CA LEU A 161 0.93 7.75 -10.64
C LEU A 161 2.26 8.43 -10.38
N HIS A 162 3.24 8.28 -11.28
CA HIS A 162 4.55 8.90 -11.09
C HIS A 162 4.39 10.42 -10.96
N ARG A 163 4.95 11.01 -9.90
CA ARG A 163 4.83 12.44 -9.56
C ARG A 163 3.41 12.92 -9.26
N SER A 164 2.48 12.02 -8.97
CA SER A 164 1.11 12.37 -8.55
C SER A 164 1.01 12.76 -7.07
N LEU A 165 2.02 12.40 -6.27
CA LEU A 165 2.11 12.64 -4.83
C LEU A 165 3.14 13.73 -4.53
N PRO A 166 3.04 14.41 -3.37
CA PRO A 166 3.89 15.55 -3.05
C PRO A 166 5.35 15.20 -2.78
N GLN A 167 5.65 13.93 -2.52
CA GLN A 167 7.01 13.44 -2.26
C GLN A 167 7.65 12.95 -3.54
N GLU A 168 8.99 13.00 -3.59
CA GLU A 168 9.76 12.37 -4.65
C GLU A 168 9.49 10.87 -4.67
N ASP A 169 9.27 10.34 -5.88
CA ASP A 169 8.89 8.96 -6.10
C ASP A 169 9.67 8.36 -7.29
N PHE A 170 9.78 7.03 -7.30
CA PHE A 170 10.53 6.29 -8.31
C PHE A 170 9.68 5.14 -8.84
N VAL A 171 9.66 4.95 -10.15
CA VAL A 171 9.09 3.75 -10.76
C VAL A 171 10.12 2.62 -10.67
N THR A 172 9.84 1.57 -9.90
CA THR A 172 10.72 0.40 -9.71
C THR A 172 9.90 -0.88 -9.61
N ASP A 173 10.35 -1.96 -10.25
CA ASP A 173 9.72 -3.30 -10.18
C ASP A 173 8.19 -3.30 -10.30
N ASN A 174 7.68 -2.63 -11.35
CA ASN A 174 6.25 -2.47 -11.61
C ASN A 174 5.46 -1.81 -10.46
N SER A 175 6.11 -0.92 -9.71
CA SER A 175 5.52 -0.19 -8.58
C SER A 175 6.03 1.24 -8.51
N ILE A 176 5.33 2.07 -7.74
CA ILE A 176 5.81 3.37 -7.29
C ILE A 176 6.42 3.21 -5.90
N TYR A 177 7.66 3.63 -5.72
CA TYR A 177 8.32 3.68 -4.43
C TYR A 177 8.56 5.13 -4.01
N ILE A 178 8.10 5.49 -2.81
CA ILE A 178 8.32 6.81 -2.20
C ILE A 178 9.24 6.61 -0.99
N PRO A 179 10.54 6.96 -1.08
CA PRO A 179 11.50 6.67 -0.04
C PRO A 179 11.19 7.33 1.30
N GLU A 180 10.76 8.59 1.29
CA GLU A 180 10.44 9.37 2.50
C GLU A 180 9.40 8.68 3.38
N TRP A 181 8.42 8.04 2.75
CA TRP A 181 7.36 7.31 3.43
C TRP A 181 7.62 5.81 3.53
N MET A 182 8.72 5.33 2.97
CA MET A 182 8.96 3.90 2.71
C MET A 182 7.71 3.22 2.11
N LEU A 183 7.00 3.94 1.25
CA LEU A 183 5.72 3.54 0.69
C LEU A 183 5.93 2.88 -0.66
N VAL A 184 5.35 1.69 -0.85
CA VAL A 184 5.29 0.99 -2.14
C VAL A 184 3.82 0.91 -2.56
N ILE A 185 3.53 1.36 -3.78
CA ILE A 185 2.21 1.24 -4.44
C ILE A 185 2.39 0.34 -5.66
N ARG A 186 1.81 -0.86 -5.62
CA ARG A 186 1.89 -1.84 -6.70
C ARG A 186 0.51 -2.09 -7.33
N PRO A 187 0.27 -1.61 -8.56
CA PRO A 187 -0.89 -2.01 -9.34
C PRO A 187 -0.69 -3.40 -9.96
N LEU A 188 -1.71 -4.25 -9.83
CA LEU A 188 -1.83 -5.53 -10.50
C LEU A 188 -3.09 -5.51 -11.37
N ILE A 189 -2.92 -5.52 -12.69
CA ILE A 189 -4.04 -5.62 -13.62
C ILE A 189 -4.59 -7.05 -13.56
N ILE A 190 -5.83 -7.22 -13.11
CA ILE A 190 -6.50 -8.51 -12.95
C ILE A 190 -7.11 -8.93 -14.29
N ASP A 191 -8.08 -8.15 -14.78
CA ASP A 191 -8.74 -8.31 -16.09
C ASP A 191 -8.82 -6.96 -16.80
N PHE A 192 -8.85 -6.97 -18.15
CA PHE A 192 -9.12 -5.78 -18.95
C PHE A 192 -9.49 -6.11 -20.39
N ASP A 193 -10.30 -5.25 -21.00
CA ASP A 193 -10.54 -5.25 -22.44
C ASP A 193 -10.46 -3.83 -23.03
N ASN A 194 -11.23 -3.52 -24.07
CA ASN A 194 -11.22 -2.21 -24.69
C ASN A 194 -12.07 -1.18 -23.94
N GLU A 195 -12.97 -1.57 -23.04
CA GLU A 195 -13.95 -0.70 -22.38
C GLU A 195 -13.92 -0.85 -20.85
N LYS A 196 -13.34 -1.92 -20.31
CA LYS A 196 -13.19 -2.13 -18.86
C LYS A 196 -11.78 -2.50 -18.42
N ILE A 197 -11.48 -2.24 -17.14
CA ILE A 197 -10.28 -2.71 -16.46
C ILE A 197 -10.55 -2.92 -14.97
N GLU A 198 -9.92 -3.96 -14.42
CA GLU A 198 -9.85 -4.27 -13.00
C GLU A 198 -8.39 -4.20 -12.54
N ILE A 199 -8.15 -3.40 -11.50
CA ILE A 199 -6.83 -3.19 -10.92
C ILE A 199 -6.89 -3.49 -9.44
N GLU A 200 -6.10 -4.46 -8.98
CA GLU A 200 -5.80 -4.63 -7.57
C GLU A 200 -4.60 -3.75 -7.20
N TRP A 201 -4.76 -2.95 -6.17
CA TRP A 201 -3.75 -2.06 -5.61
C TRP A 201 -3.21 -2.67 -4.34
N ASN A 202 -1.92 -2.95 -4.29
CA ASN A 202 -1.23 -3.39 -3.08
C ASN A 202 -0.38 -2.23 -2.54
N ILE A 203 -0.71 -1.76 -1.33
CA ILE A 203 0.00 -0.68 -0.65
C ILE A 203 0.76 -1.24 0.56
N THR A 204 2.05 -0.92 0.66
CA THR A 204 2.85 -1.28 1.84
C THR A 204 3.62 -0.06 2.34
N CYS A 205 3.54 0.22 3.64
CA CYS A 205 4.41 1.18 4.33
C CYS A 205 4.54 0.80 5.82
N PRO A 206 5.52 1.35 6.56
CA PRO A 206 5.78 0.97 7.95
C PRO A 206 4.70 1.33 8.96
N VAL A 207 3.77 2.22 8.60
CA VAL A 207 2.64 2.58 9.44
C VAL A 207 1.62 1.44 9.54
N PHE A 208 1.56 0.58 8.52
CA PHE A 208 0.62 -0.53 8.47
C PHE A 208 1.28 -1.84 8.87
N ASP A 209 0.57 -2.66 9.65
CA ASP A 209 1.04 -4.02 9.99
C ASP A 209 1.01 -4.94 8.76
N ASN A 210 0.04 -4.73 7.86
CA ASN A 210 -0.17 -5.51 6.65
C ASN A 210 -0.20 -4.65 5.40
N SER A 211 -0.01 -5.28 4.25
CA SER A 211 -0.26 -4.63 2.96
C SER A 211 -1.76 -4.40 2.83
N ILE A 212 -2.18 -3.16 2.55
CA ILE A 212 -3.58 -2.85 2.32
C ILE A 212 -3.89 -3.06 0.83
N LYS A 213 -4.93 -3.85 0.56
CA LYS A 213 -5.44 -4.08 -0.79
C LYS A 213 -6.65 -3.22 -1.11
N GLU A 214 -6.75 -2.73 -2.34
CA GLU A 214 -8.00 -2.19 -2.90
C GLU A 214 -8.20 -2.72 -4.31
N LEU A 215 -9.40 -3.19 -4.64
CA LEU A 215 -9.78 -3.51 -6.01
C LEU A 215 -10.56 -2.34 -6.60
N THR A 216 -10.08 -1.76 -7.70
CA THR A 216 -10.84 -0.76 -8.46
C THR A 216 -11.25 -1.29 -9.82
N PHE A 217 -12.49 -0.95 -10.19
CA PHE A 217 -13.06 -1.21 -11.50
C PHE A 217 -13.22 0.12 -12.22
N GLY A 218 -12.90 0.13 -13.51
CA GLY A 218 -13.19 1.25 -14.39
C GLY A 218 -13.83 0.76 -15.68
N ALA A 219 -14.89 1.43 -16.10
CA ALA A 219 -15.54 1.22 -17.39
C ALA A 219 -15.76 2.55 -18.10
N GLY A 220 -15.44 2.62 -19.39
CA GLY A 220 -15.57 3.82 -20.21
C GLY A 220 -15.72 3.48 -21.69
N GLU A 221 -15.80 4.49 -22.56
CA GLU A 221 -15.97 4.27 -24.01
C GLU A 221 -14.74 3.62 -24.67
N ASN A 222 -13.61 3.63 -23.96
CA ASN A 222 -12.35 3.07 -24.38
C ASN A 222 -11.46 2.78 -23.16
N LEU A 223 -10.38 2.03 -23.38
CA LEU A 223 -9.49 1.56 -22.31
C LEU A 223 -8.80 2.73 -21.61
N TYR A 224 -8.59 3.86 -22.28
CA TYR A 224 -8.04 5.06 -21.65
C TYR A 224 -8.99 5.59 -20.59
N GLU A 225 -10.27 5.80 -20.92
CA GLU A 225 -11.27 6.21 -19.93
C GLU A 225 -11.44 5.19 -18.80
N ALA A 226 -11.49 3.90 -19.13
CA ALA A 226 -11.58 2.84 -18.14
C ALA A 226 -10.41 2.89 -17.13
N VAL A 227 -9.17 3.03 -17.62
CA VAL A 227 -7.98 3.19 -16.77
C VAL A 227 -8.06 4.47 -15.94
N PHE A 228 -8.47 5.60 -16.52
CA PHE A 228 -8.60 6.85 -15.78
C PHE A 228 -9.61 6.75 -14.65
N ILE A 229 -10.74 6.07 -14.87
CA ILE A 229 -11.75 5.85 -13.84
C ILE A 229 -11.20 4.93 -12.74
N ALA A 230 -10.60 3.79 -13.09
CA ALA A 230 -10.06 2.85 -12.11
C ALA A 230 -8.95 3.47 -11.24
N VAL A 231 -8.01 4.19 -11.85
CA VAL A 231 -6.93 4.90 -11.14
C VAL A 231 -7.50 6.09 -10.36
N GLY A 232 -8.40 6.86 -10.95
CA GLY A 232 -9.07 7.98 -10.31
C GLY A 232 -9.78 7.58 -9.02
N THR A 233 -10.55 6.48 -9.05
CA THR A 233 -11.18 5.90 -7.86
C THR A 233 -10.13 5.61 -6.78
N PHE A 234 -9.06 4.87 -7.09
CA PHE A 234 -7.99 4.56 -6.14
C PHE A 234 -7.34 5.81 -5.53
N THR A 235 -7.03 6.81 -6.36
CA THR A 235 -6.42 8.06 -5.90
C THR A 235 -7.35 8.87 -5.00
N ALA A 236 -8.67 8.74 -5.17
CA ALA A 236 -9.69 9.44 -4.38
C ALA A 236 -10.17 8.66 -3.14
N SER A 237 -9.94 7.34 -3.07
CA SER A 237 -10.24 6.46 -1.93
C SER A 237 -9.01 6.20 -1.06
N LEU A 238 -8.47 4.99 -1.10
CA LEU A 238 -7.47 4.48 -0.17
C LEU A 238 -6.22 5.35 -0.19
N LEU A 239 -5.71 5.70 -1.38
CA LEU A 239 -4.49 6.47 -1.50
C LEU A 239 -4.63 7.87 -0.86
N GLN A 240 -5.81 8.48 -0.93
CA GLN A 240 -6.06 9.78 -0.30
C GLN A 240 -5.97 9.68 1.23
N THR A 241 -6.51 8.61 1.82
CA THR A 241 -6.41 8.36 3.27
C THR A 241 -4.97 8.08 3.68
N VAL A 242 -4.27 7.21 2.94
CA VAL A 242 -2.85 6.89 3.16
C VAL A 242 -1.97 8.14 3.06
N LYS A 243 -2.18 8.98 2.04
CA LYS A 243 -1.48 10.26 1.88
C LYS A 243 -1.68 11.18 3.08
N ASN A 244 -2.90 11.25 3.62
CA ASN A 244 -3.19 12.10 4.78
C ASN A 244 -2.42 11.64 6.03
N ILE A 245 -2.38 10.33 6.26
CA ILE A 245 -1.62 9.74 7.37
C ILE A 245 -0.13 10.05 7.21
N LEU A 246 0.45 9.72 6.06
CA LEU A 246 1.89 9.83 5.83
C LEU A 246 2.40 11.28 5.69
N SER A 247 1.51 12.21 5.33
CA SER A 247 1.83 13.65 5.35
C SER A 247 1.73 14.27 6.75
N ASN A 248 1.44 13.47 7.79
CA ASN A 248 1.14 13.94 9.15
C ASN A 248 0.00 14.98 9.18
N ASN A 249 -0.99 14.84 8.30
CA ASN A 249 -2.18 15.67 8.40
C ASN A 249 -2.93 15.33 9.71
N PRO A 250 -3.61 16.30 10.34
CA PRO A 250 -4.40 16.02 11.54
C PRO A 250 -5.42 14.90 11.29
N ALA A 251 -5.51 13.99 12.25
CA ALA A 251 -6.60 13.02 12.29
C ALA A 251 -7.96 13.74 12.27
N LYS A 252 -8.98 13.06 11.76
CA LYS A 252 -10.35 13.61 11.73
C LYS A 252 -10.90 13.73 13.15
N PHE A 253 -10.63 12.73 13.98
CA PHE A 253 -10.91 12.68 15.41
C PHE A 253 -10.13 11.52 16.03
N THR A 254 -10.28 11.33 17.35
CA THR A 254 -9.71 10.21 18.09
C THR A 254 -10.78 9.24 18.58
N TYR A 255 -10.44 7.96 18.69
CA TYR A 255 -11.29 6.90 19.25
C TYR A 255 -10.51 6.15 20.34
N SER A 256 -11.21 5.57 21.31
CA SER A 256 -10.59 4.78 22.38
C SER A 256 -11.28 3.42 22.49
N SER A 257 -10.49 2.37 22.68
CA SER A 257 -10.97 1.01 22.96
C SER A 257 -10.21 0.41 24.15
N GLU A 258 -10.73 -0.69 24.67
CA GLU A 258 -10.06 -1.50 25.69
C GLU A 258 -10.00 -2.94 25.20
N PHE A 259 -8.83 -3.56 25.28
CA PHE A 259 -8.61 -4.97 24.95
C PHE A 259 -7.66 -5.59 25.96
N ASN A 260 -8.01 -6.78 26.47
CA ASN A 260 -7.22 -7.49 27.47
C ASN A 260 -6.78 -6.59 28.66
N SER A 261 -7.72 -5.78 29.19
CA SER A 261 -7.48 -4.79 30.26
C SER A 261 -6.48 -3.67 29.94
N HIS A 262 -6.14 -3.47 28.67
CA HIS A 262 -5.30 -2.38 28.19
C HIS A 262 -6.12 -1.37 27.39
N TYR A 263 -5.90 -0.09 27.67
CA TYR A 263 -6.50 1.01 26.91
C TYR A 263 -5.69 1.30 25.65
N HIS A 264 -6.39 1.49 24.54
CA HIS A 264 -5.80 1.87 23.26
C HIS A 264 -6.45 3.15 22.75
N ASN A 265 -5.63 4.09 22.28
CA ASN A 265 -6.08 5.33 21.66
C ASN A 265 -5.74 5.32 20.18
N TRP A 266 -6.67 5.80 19.36
CA TRP A 266 -6.60 5.70 17.92
C TRP A 266 -6.79 7.08 17.29
N ASN A 267 -5.97 7.41 16.31
CA ASN A 267 -6.23 8.47 15.35
C ASN A 267 -7.05 7.92 14.20
N VAL A 268 -8.21 8.53 13.92
CA VAL A 268 -9.13 8.07 12.87
C VAL A 268 -8.99 8.95 11.62
N TYR A 269 -8.77 8.30 10.48
CA TYR A 269 -8.68 8.88 9.16
C TYR A 269 -9.71 8.23 8.24
N TYR A 270 -10.29 8.98 7.31
CA TYR A 270 -11.16 8.43 6.29
C TYR A 270 -11.14 9.27 5.01
N ASN A 271 -11.43 8.64 3.88
CA ASN A 271 -11.72 9.35 2.63
C ASN A 271 -13.19 9.79 2.60
N PRO A 272 -13.52 10.91 1.92
CA PRO A 272 -14.89 11.23 1.58
C PRO A 272 -15.57 10.06 0.86
N LEU A 273 -16.88 9.92 1.03
CA LEU A 273 -17.62 8.82 0.40
C LEU A 273 -17.43 8.84 -1.12
N LEU A 274 -16.99 7.70 -1.68
CA LEU A 274 -17.00 7.51 -3.12
C LEU A 274 -18.35 6.93 -3.52
N VAL A 275 -19.15 7.75 -4.20
CA VAL A 275 -20.50 7.40 -4.62
C VAL A 275 -20.55 7.29 -6.15
N ALA A 276 -21.00 6.15 -6.66
CA ALA A 276 -21.37 6.00 -8.07
C ALA A 276 -22.87 5.69 -8.19
N ARG A 277 -23.56 6.42 -9.09
CA ARG A 277 -25.02 6.39 -9.26
C ARG A 277 -25.44 6.92 -10.63
N ASP A 278 -26.60 6.48 -11.11
CA ASP A 278 -27.14 6.87 -12.43
C ASP A 278 -27.65 8.31 -12.49
N GLU A 279 -28.20 8.81 -11.37
CA GLU A 279 -28.79 10.16 -11.30
C GLU A 279 -28.08 11.04 -10.27
N MET A 280 -27.75 12.27 -10.67
CA MET A 280 -27.26 13.29 -9.74
C MET A 280 -28.40 13.76 -8.82
N GLN A 281 -28.44 13.25 -7.60
CA GLN A 281 -29.22 13.85 -6.52
C GLN A 281 -28.45 15.00 -5.87
N SER A 282 -29.16 16.05 -5.45
CA SER A 282 -28.59 17.27 -4.84
C SER A 282 -27.97 17.03 -3.46
N ASP A 283 -28.41 16.00 -2.76
CA ASP A 283 -28.12 15.84 -1.34
C ASP A 283 -26.81 15.08 -1.19
N ARG A 284 -25.81 15.76 -0.63
CA ARG A 284 -24.52 15.16 -0.25
C ARG A 284 -24.73 14.35 1.02
N LEU A 285 -24.37 13.07 0.98
CA LEU A 285 -24.31 12.22 2.17
C LEU A 285 -23.22 12.73 3.13
N ASP A 286 -23.45 12.61 4.44
CA ASP A 286 -22.44 12.91 5.45
C ASP A 286 -21.30 11.90 5.35
N ASP A 287 -20.05 12.35 5.39
CA ASP A 287 -18.90 11.44 5.32
C ASP A 287 -18.79 10.53 6.56
N LEU A 288 -19.55 10.80 7.63
CA LEU A 288 -19.59 9.99 8.86
C LEU A 288 -20.73 8.95 8.90
N ILE A 289 -21.54 8.79 7.84
CA ILE A 289 -22.70 7.89 7.88
C ILE A 289 -22.37 6.49 8.39
N PHE A 290 -21.27 5.90 7.91
CA PHE A 290 -20.87 4.54 8.27
C PHE A 290 -20.21 4.48 9.64
N TRP A 291 -19.33 5.43 9.95
CA TRP A 291 -18.70 5.53 11.27
C TRP A 291 -19.77 5.54 12.38
N ASN A 292 -20.81 6.37 12.22
CA ASN A 292 -21.90 6.49 13.19
C ASN A 292 -22.71 5.19 13.38
N GLN A 293 -22.68 4.26 12.42
CA GLN A 293 -23.36 2.96 12.58
C GLN A 293 -22.52 1.96 13.38
N ILE A 294 -21.19 2.03 13.25
CA ILE A 294 -20.29 0.98 13.74
C ILE A 294 -19.49 1.37 14.99
N GLU A 295 -19.34 2.66 15.32
CA GLU A 295 -18.44 3.13 16.37
C GLU A 295 -18.66 2.48 17.75
N ASN A 296 -19.92 2.14 18.06
CA ASN A 296 -20.31 1.58 19.36
C ASN A 296 -19.93 0.10 19.51
N ILE A 297 -19.60 -0.59 18.43
CA ILE A 297 -19.26 -2.02 18.43
C ILE A 297 -17.83 -2.31 17.97
N LEU A 298 -17.14 -1.31 17.37
CA LEU A 298 -15.77 -1.46 16.90
C LEU A 298 -14.79 -1.95 17.99
N HIS A 299 -15.02 -1.60 19.26
CA HIS A 299 -14.18 -2.07 20.37
C HIS A 299 -14.06 -3.60 20.45
N LYS A 300 -15.02 -4.36 19.92
CA LYS A 300 -14.95 -5.84 19.86
C LYS A 300 -13.89 -6.36 18.88
N TYR A 301 -13.46 -5.55 17.94
CA TYR A 301 -12.61 -5.97 16.82
C TYR A 301 -11.22 -5.34 16.84
N LEU A 302 -10.96 -4.40 17.76
CA LEU A 302 -9.70 -3.69 17.89
C LEU A 302 -8.88 -4.28 19.05
N GLY A 303 -7.66 -4.72 18.74
CA GLY A 303 -6.68 -5.22 19.70
C GLY A 303 -5.47 -4.29 19.81
N ASN A 304 -4.28 -4.86 19.92
CA ASN A 304 -3.01 -4.13 19.95
C ASN A 304 -2.34 -4.12 18.56
N GLN A 305 -2.65 -3.12 17.74
CA GLN A 305 -2.29 -3.07 16.31
C GLN A 305 -1.77 -1.68 15.92
N LYS A 306 -0.74 -1.59 15.08
CA LYS A 306 -0.25 -0.27 14.59
C LYS A 306 -1.34 0.51 13.89
N SER A 307 -2.12 -0.20 13.09
CA SER A 307 -3.18 0.36 12.31
C SER A 307 -4.24 -0.68 12.02
N VAL A 308 -5.46 -0.22 11.80
CA VAL A 308 -6.57 -1.05 11.35
C VAL A 308 -7.23 -0.38 10.16
N CYS A 309 -7.43 -1.12 9.07
CA CYS A 309 -8.13 -0.64 7.88
C CYS A 309 -9.52 -1.27 7.79
N ILE A 310 -10.54 -0.43 8.00
CA ILE A 310 -11.94 -0.79 7.79
C ILE A 310 -12.31 -0.43 6.35
N LYS A 311 -12.73 -1.42 5.57
CA LYS A 311 -13.14 -1.30 4.17
C LYS A 311 -14.63 -1.51 4.08
N ILE A 312 -15.35 -0.51 3.59
CA ILE A 312 -16.80 -0.55 3.48
C ILE A 312 -17.17 -0.42 2.01
N TYR A 313 -17.94 -1.38 1.52
CA TYR A 313 -18.60 -1.34 0.24
C TYR A 313 -20.09 -1.62 0.44
N ALA A 314 -20.93 -0.73 -0.05
CA ALA A 314 -22.37 -0.93 -0.05
C ALA A 314 -22.93 -0.62 -1.44
N ALA A 315 -23.82 -1.48 -1.94
CA ALA A 315 -24.54 -1.29 -3.17
C ALA A 315 -26.04 -1.49 -2.96
N LYS A 316 -26.85 -0.70 -3.66
CA LYS A 316 -28.30 -0.89 -3.73
C LYS A 316 -28.78 -0.73 -5.17
N PHE A 317 -29.50 -1.72 -5.67
CA PHE A 317 -30.06 -1.70 -7.02
C PHE A 317 -31.31 -2.59 -7.11
N ALA A 318 -32.40 -2.03 -7.63
CA ALA A 318 -33.67 -2.74 -7.83
C ALA A 318 -34.17 -3.49 -6.57
N GLY A 319 -33.91 -2.94 -5.38
CA GLY A 319 -34.27 -3.54 -4.09
C GLY A 319 -33.27 -4.58 -3.55
N ASN A 320 -32.28 -5.00 -4.33
CA ASN A 320 -31.17 -5.83 -3.85
C ASN A 320 -30.12 -4.98 -3.14
N ILE A 321 -29.54 -5.53 -2.09
CA ILE A 321 -28.51 -4.88 -1.28
C ILE A 321 -27.30 -5.80 -1.22
N ILE A 322 -26.13 -5.20 -1.43
CA ILE A 322 -24.84 -5.80 -1.15
C ILE A 322 -24.17 -4.91 -0.12
N SER A 323 -23.69 -5.49 0.96
CA SER A 323 -23.00 -4.76 2.02
C SER A 323 -21.85 -5.61 2.51
N GLU A 324 -20.65 -5.07 2.43
CA GLU A 324 -19.42 -5.72 2.85
C GLU A 324 -18.64 -4.73 3.72
N CYS A 325 -18.35 -5.15 4.94
CA CYS A 325 -17.49 -4.45 5.87
C CYS A 325 -16.39 -5.40 6.31
N CYS A 326 -15.15 -5.06 5.93
CA CYS A 326 -13.98 -5.85 6.28
C CYS A 326 -13.04 -5.06 7.18
N ILE A 327 -12.38 -5.76 8.11
CA ILE A 327 -11.31 -5.23 8.95
C ILE A 327 -10.02 -5.96 8.56
N ASP A 328 -9.05 -5.23 7.98
CA ASP A 328 -7.78 -5.79 7.50
C ASP A 328 -7.96 -7.03 6.60
N ASP A 329 -8.92 -6.94 5.66
CA ASP A 329 -9.31 -7.99 4.71
C ASP A 329 -10.08 -9.18 5.31
N ILE A 330 -10.41 -9.15 6.61
CA ILE A 330 -11.33 -10.11 7.24
C ILE A 330 -12.75 -9.58 7.12
N TYR A 331 -13.64 -10.32 6.45
CA TYR A 331 -15.07 -9.99 6.37
C TYR A 331 -15.71 -10.07 7.76
N ILE A 332 -16.47 -9.05 8.14
CA ILE A 332 -17.16 -8.99 9.44
C ILE A 332 -18.67 -8.98 9.23
N ASN A 333 -19.34 -10.07 9.54
CA ASN A 333 -20.77 -10.25 9.30
C ASN A 333 -21.64 -9.26 10.09
N GLU A 334 -21.34 -9.04 11.38
CA GLU A 334 -22.10 -8.11 12.24
C GLU A 334 -22.07 -6.69 11.66
N LEU A 335 -20.90 -6.21 11.25
CA LEU A 335 -20.73 -4.87 10.69
C LEU A 335 -21.37 -4.73 9.30
N SER A 336 -21.23 -5.76 8.46
CA SER A 336 -21.80 -5.81 7.11
C SER A 336 -23.33 -5.72 7.16
N ASN A 337 -23.97 -6.47 8.06
CA ASN A 337 -25.42 -6.44 8.27
C ASN A 337 -25.90 -5.08 8.77
N ILE A 338 -25.22 -4.47 9.75
CA ILE A 338 -25.57 -3.14 10.28
C ILE A 338 -25.54 -2.07 9.17
N ILE A 339 -24.51 -2.11 8.32
CA ILE A 339 -24.39 -1.19 7.19
C ILE A 339 -25.46 -1.47 6.14
N GLY A 340 -25.75 -2.75 5.86
CA GLY A 340 -26.79 -3.18 4.90
C GLY A 340 -28.18 -2.69 5.30
N ASP A 341 -28.55 -2.90 6.56
CA ASP A 341 -29.83 -2.45 7.13
C ASP A 341 -29.96 -0.91 7.07
N TYR A 342 -28.88 -0.20 7.38
CA TYR A 342 -28.88 1.27 7.28
C TYR A 342 -29.12 1.73 5.84
N ILE A 343 -28.42 1.11 4.88
CA ILE A 343 -28.54 1.44 3.46
C ILE A 343 -29.93 1.10 2.91
N ASP A 344 -30.53 -0.02 3.36
CA ASP A 344 -31.89 -0.35 2.95
C ASP A 344 -32.88 0.75 3.35
N ASN A 345 -32.81 1.15 4.62
CA ASN A 345 -33.74 2.11 5.20
C ASN A 345 -33.50 3.54 4.73
N SER A 346 -32.26 3.89 4.39
CA SER A 346 -31.86 5.28 4.12
C SER A 346 -31.86 5.66 2.64
N LEU A 347 -31.58 4.71 1.73
CA LEU A 347 -31.52 4.99 0.30
C LEU A 347 -32.78 4.55 -0.44
N ASN A 348 -33.47 5.52 -1.06
CA ASN A 348 -34.61 5.24 -1.93
C ASN A 348 -34.14 5.12 -3.39
N THR A 349 -33.99 3.89 -3.86
CA THR A 349 -33.41 3.56 -5.18
C THR A 349 -34.42 2.81 -6.06
N LYS A 350 -35.66 3.34 -6.18
CA LYS A 350 -36.76 2.63 -6.85
C LYS A 350 -36.39 2.08 -8.23
N ASP A 351 -35.53 2.75 -8.98
CA ASP A 351 -35.06 2.31 -10.32
C ASP A 351 -33.60 2.71 -10.62
N SER A 352 -32.80 3.07 -9.60
CA SER A 352 -31.43 3.56 -9.77
C SER A 352 -30.39 2.67 -9.10
N PHE A 353 -29.21 2.56 -9.68
CA PHE A 353 -28.05 1.96 -9.02
C PHE A 353 -27.38 2.98 -8.08
N TYR A 354 -26.95 2.51 -6.92
CA TYR A 354 -26.14 3.26 -5.98
C TYR A 354 -25.03 2.38 -5.44
N THR A 355 -23.80 2.85 -5.50
CA THR A 355 -22.67 2.27 -4.75
C THR A 355 -21.99 3.31 -3.91
N ILE A 356 -21.56 2.89 -2.73
CA ILE A 356 -20.78 3.68 -1.80
C ILE A 356 -19.56 2.88 -1.39
N ARG A 357 -18.39 3.52 -1.43
CA ARG A 357 -17.17 2.97 -0.89
C ARG A 357 -16.52 3.94 0.10
N GLN A 358 -16.04 3.41 1.21
CA GLN A 358 -15.26 4.17 2.19
C GLN A 358 -14.16 3.31 2.81
N TYR A 359 -13.00 3.92 3.01
CA TYR A 359 -11.90 3.39 3.81
C TYR A 359 -11.76 4.24 5.05
N ILE A 360 -11.83 3.60 6.21
CA ILE A 360 -11.56 4.21 7.51
C ILE A 360 -10.29 3.55 8.04
N ILE A 361 -9.26 4.33 8.29
CA ILE A 361 -7.99 3.84 8.83
C ILE A 361 -7.80 4.41 10.22
N LEU A 362 -7.65 3.52 11.20
CA LEU A 362 -7.28 3.84 12.55
C LEU A 362 -5.77 3.62 12.68
N THR A 363 -5.06 4.52 13.35
CA THR A 363 -3.65 4.34 13.72
C THR A 363 -3.52 4.47 15.23
N GLN A 364 -2.94 3.46 15.88
CA GLN A 364 -2.83 3.44 17.33
C GLN A 364 -1.75 4.42 17.79
N HIS A 365 -2.00 5.10 18.91
CA HIS A 365 -1.01 5.97 19.52
C HIS A 365 0.09 5.12 20.15
N GLU A 366 1.35 5.42 19.83
CA GLU A 366 2.52 4.66 20.29
C GLU A 366 2.64 4.57 21.82
N ASP A 367 2.10 5.53 22.57
CA ASP A 367 2.09 5.52 24.04
C ASP A 367 1.07 4.55 24.66
N THR A 368 0.10 4.09 23.87
CA THR A 368 -0.90 3.09 24.25
C THR A 368 -0.69 1.73 23.58
N ARG A 369 0.40 1.60 22.80
CA ARG A 369 0.75 0.40 22.06
C ARG A 369 1.63 -0.51 22.91
N LEU A 370 1.30 -1.80 22.93
CA LEU A 370 2.07 -2.81 23.64
C LEU A 370 3.14 -3.40 22.71
N PRO A 371 4.34 -3.75 23.23
CA PRO A 371 5.36 -4.43 22.44
C PRO A 371 4.84 -5.75 21.88
N TYR A 372 5.18 -6.05 20.62
CA TYR A 372 4.79 -7.28 19.96
C TYR A 372 6.03 -8.03 19.44
N LYS A 373 6.11 -9.33 19.77
CA LYS A 373 7.31 -10.17 19.56
C LYS A 373 7.75 -10.19 18.10
N TYR A 374 6.81 -10.41 17.18
CA TYR A 374 7.13 -10.61 15.78
C TYR A 374 7.07 -9.34 14.95
N GLU A 375 6.98 -8.16 15.57
CA GLU A 375 6.71 -6.90 14.89
C GLU A 375 7.69 -6.56 13.77
N ASN A 376 8.99 -6.62 14.06
CA ASN A 376 10.04 -6.20 13.14
C ASN A 376 10.38 -7.30 12.12
N LYS A 377 11.32 -7.00 11.22
CA LYS A 377 11.71 -7.92 10.15
C LYS A 377 12.32 -9.21 10.69
N GLU A 378 13.18 -9.11 11.70
CA GLU A 378 13.81 -10.26 12.36
C GLU A 378 12.77 -11.15 13.03
N GLY A 379 11.82 -10.55 13.74
CA GLY A 379 10.68 -11.23 14.36
C GLY A 379 9.81 -11.92 13.32
N TYR A 380 9.45 -11.27 12.21
CA TYR A 380 8.69 -11.94 11.16
C TYR A 380 9.44 -13.14 10.53
N ILE A 381 10.77 -13.05 10.40
CA ILE A 381 11.60 -14.18 9.96
C ILE A 381 11.57 -15.32 10.99
N GLU A 382 11.63 -15.00 12.29
CA GLU A 382 11.51 -15.97 13.38
C GLU A 382 10.15 -16.68 13.35
N LEU A 383 9.04 -15.92 13.27
CA LEU A 383 7.68 -16.44 13.11
C LEU A 383 7.62 -17.45 11.95
N LYS A 384 8.08 -17.04 10.76
CA LYS A 384 8.06 -17.89 9.57
C LYS A 384 8.87 -19.18 9.74
N ASN A 385 10.05 -19.08 10.37
CA ASN A 385 10.87 -20.27 10.65
C ASN A 385 10.18 -21.21 11.65
N ASN A 386 9.52 -20.67 12.66
CA ASN A 386 8.77 -21.45 13.65
C ASN A 386 7.54 -22.13 13.04
N LEU A 387 6.75 -21.41 12.23
CA LEU A 387 5.64 -21.97 11.47
C LEU A 387 6.10 -23.07 10.50
N LYS A 388 7.28 -22.93 9.89
CA LYS A 388 7.86 -23.98 9.05
C LYS A 388 8.19 -25.24 9.84
N LYS A 389 8.76 -25.13 11.05
CA LYS A 389 8.98 -26.28 11.94
C LYS A 389 7.65 -26.96 12.29
N ILE A 390 6.61 -26.19 12.58
CA ILE A 390 5.26 -26.72 12.85
C ILE A 390 4.76 -27.50 11.63
N CYS A 391 4.87 -26.94 10.42
CA CYS A 391 4.51 -27.64 9.17
C CYS A 391 5.30 -28.95 8.98
N ASP A 392 6.59 -28.97 9.32
CA ASP A 392 7.43 -30.18 9.25
C ASP A 392 6.96 -31.27 10.23
N VAL A 393 6.59 -30.89 11.46
CA VAL A 393 6.00 -31.83 12.44
C VAL A 393 4.65 -32.36 11.94
N ILE A 394 3.79 -31.49 11.42
CA ILE A 394 2.50 -31.90 10.83
C ILE A 394 2.72 -32.85 9.65
N TYR A 395 3.75 -32.64 8.82
CA TYR A 395 4.11 -33.57 7.75
C TYR A 395 4.48 -34.97 8.28
N ASP A 396 5.21 -35.05 9.37
CA ASP A 396 5.64 -36.32 9.98
C ASP A 396 4.57 -36.95 10.90
N LEU A 397 3.55 -36.18 11.29
CA LEU A 397 2.45 -36.62 12.14
C LEU A 397 1.75 -37.85 11.54
N LYS A 398 1.65 -38.94 12.28
CA LYS A 398 0.80 -40.06 11.84
C LYS A 398 -0.67 -39.65 11.92
N PRO A 399 -1.56 -40.22 11.09
CA PRO A 399 -3.00 -40.08 11.33
C PRO A 399 -3.29 -40.45 12.79
N PHE A 400 -4.06 -39.62 13.50
CA PHE A 400 -4.51 -39.95 14.85
C PHE A 400 -5.31 -41.27 14.75
N ASP A 401 -4.81 -42.32 15.40
CA ASP A 401 -5.56 -43.56 15.57
C ASP A 401 -6.42 -43.38 16.82
N GLU A 402 -7.74 -43.56 16.71
CA GLU A 402 -8.69 -43.37 17.83
C GLU A 402 -8.38 -44.27 19.03
N GLU A 403 -7.54 -45.31 18.85
CA GLU A 403 -7.11 -46.22 19.91
C GLU A 403 -5.91 -45.68 20.75
N ASP A 404 -5.18 -44.65 20.29
CA ASP A 404 -3.94 -44.18 20.95
C ASP A 404 -4.18 -43.15 22.06
N TYR A 405 -5.36 -42.52 22.12
CA TYR A 405 -5.71 -41.49 23.10
C TYR A 405 -7.10 -41.74 23.70
N GLU A 406 -7.24 -41.56 25.03
CA GLU A 406 -8.53 -41.70 25.71
C GLU A 406 -9.50 -40.55 25.36
N ASP A 407 -8.99 -39.38 24.97
CA ASP A 407 -9.72 -38.17 24.57
C ASP A 407 -8.95 -37.38 23.48
N ILE A 408 -9.67 -36.74 22.55
CA ILE A 408 -9.12 -35.87 21.50
C ILE A 408 -8.46 -34.62 22.10
N GLU A 409 -8.97 -34.11 23.23
CA GLU A 409 -8.36 -32.97 23.93
C GLU A 409 -6.93 -33.28 24.40
N ASP A 410 -6.71 -34.50 24.92
CA ASP A 410 -5.38 -34.95 25.36
C ASP A 410 -4.40 -35.06 24.18
N ALA A 411 -4.89 -35.53 23.02
CA ALA A 411 -4.09 -35.63 21.81
C ALA A 411 -3.66 -34.26 21.28
N PHE A 412 -4.58 -33.28 21.32
CA PHE A 412 -4.30 -31.90 20.94
C PHE A 412 -3.29 -31.24 21.89
N PHE A 413 -3.47 -31.41 23.21
CA PHE A 413 -2.55 -30.88 24.21
C PHE A 413 -1.16 -31.53 24.12
N TYR A 414 -1.07 -32.83 23.85
CA TYR A 414 0.20 -33.51 23.60
C TYR A 414 0.93 -32.92 22.39
N LEU A 415 0.22 -32.73 21.26
CA LEU A 415 0.79 -32.13 20.06
C LEU A 415 1.30 -30.71 20.33
N ILE A 416 0.55 -29.88 21.07
CA ILE A 416 1.00 -28.52 21.42
C ILE A 416 2.33 -28.57 22.20
N ASN A 417 2.45 -29.46 23.20
CA ASN A 417 3.68 -29.56 23.98
C ASN A 417 4.86 -30.09 23.14
N GLU A 418 4.64 -31.04 22.23
CA GLU A 418 5.67 -31.49 21.30
C GLU A 418 6.16 -30.36 20.37
N LEU A 419 5.24 -29.52 19.89
CA LEU A 419 5.57 -28.35 19.09
C LEU A 419 6.32 -27.30 19.93
N ASP A 420 5.90 -27.03 21.16
CA ASP A 420 6.52 -26.05 22.05
C ASP A 420 7.96 -26.44 22.45
N ASP A 421 8.25 -27.74 22.61
CA ASP A 421 9.61 -28.23 22.84
C ASP A 421 10.57 -27.91 21.67
N MET A 422 10.06 -27.66 20.46
CA MET A 422 10.84 -27.32 19.26
C MET A 422 10.83 -25.83 18.90
N VAL A 423 9.70 -25.18 19.15
CA VAL A 423 9.41 -23.80 18.77
C VAL A 423 9.74 -22.83 19.90
N HIS A 424 9.57 -23.27 21.16
CA HIS A 424 9.67 -22.47 22.37
C HIS A 424 8.78 -21.21 22.31
N ASP A 425 7.56 -21.42 21.86
CA ASP A 425 6.51 -20.40 21.79
C ASP A 425 5.13 -21.08 21.81
N PHE A 426 4.73 -21.46 23.02
CA PHE A 426 3.46 -22.14 23.30
C PHE A 426 2.25 -21.43 22.68
N THR A 427 2.19 -20.10 22.77
CA THR A 427 1.14 -19.28 22.16
C THR A 427 1.08 -19.49 20.66
N LEU A 428 2.21 -19.37 19.96
CA LEU A 428 2.27 -19.57 18.52
C LEU A 428 1.88 -21.01 18.13
N CYS A 429 2.24 -22.00 18.94
CA CYS A 429 1.84 -23.39 18.70
C CYS A 429 0.31 -23.56 18.73
N ILE A 430 -0.35 -23.01 19.75
CA ILE A 430 -1.82 -23.01 19.84
C ILE A 430 -2.41 -22.27 18.65
N GLU A 431 -2.02 -21.02 18.43
CA GLU A 431 -2.56 -20.18 17.35
C GLU A 431 -2.34 -20.78 15.96
N ALA A 432 -1.19 -21.40 15.69
CA ALA A 432 -0.94 -22.07 14.42
C ALA A 432 -1.88 -23.26 14.20
N LEU A 433 -2.17 -24.05 15.25
CA LEU A 433 -3.08 -25.18 15.19
C LEU A 433 -4.55 -24.75 15.14
N ILE A 434 -4.89 -23.54 15.56
CA ILE A 434 -6.24 -22.97 15.42
C ILE A 434 -6.40 -22.33 14.03
N PHE A 435 -5.51 -21.42 13.68
CA PHE A 435 -5.70 -20.55 12.52
C PHE A 435 -5.37 -21.24 11.20
N ILE A 436 -4.27 -22.01 11.11
CA ILE A 436 -3.83 -22.57 9.81
C ILE A 436 -4.87 -23.55 9.22
N PRO A 437 -5.46 -24.48 10.00
CA PRO A 437 -6.55 -25.32 9.50
C PRO A 437 -7.70 -24.53 8.89
N GLU A 438 -8.17 -23.50 9.59
CA GLU A 438 -9.30 -22.68 9.17
C GLU A 438 -8.95 -21.81 7.96
N ILE A 439 -7.74 -21.26 7.90
CA ILE A 439 -7.23 -20.50 6.74
C ILE A 439 -7.20 -21.39 5.49
N PHE A 440 -6.75 -22.63 5.62
CA PHE A 440 -6.69 -23.56 4.50
C PHE A 440 -8.06 -24.08 4.08
N ALA A 441 -8.94 -24.35 5.04
CA ALA A 441 -10.31 -24.74 4.78
C ALA A 441 -11.08 -23.61 4.07
N ALA A 442 -10.96 -22.37 4.54
CA ALA A 442 -11.57 -21.20 3.92
C ALA A 442 -11.06 -20.96 2.49
N ASN A 443 -9.78 -21.24 2.22
CA ASN A 443 -9.24 -21.16 0.87
C ASN A 443 -9.70 -22.30 -0.06
N LEU A 444 -10.05 -23.47 0.49
CA LEU A 444 -10.51 -24.61 -0.32
C LEU A 444 -12.00 -24.53 -0.62
N TYR A 445 -12.79 -24.02 0.33
CA TYR A 445 -14.26 -24.05 0.28
C TYR A 445 -14.82 -22.64 0.19
N ASP A 446 -14.89 -22.13 -1.04
CA ASP A 446 -15.58 -20.89 -1.35
C ASP A 446 -17.07 -21.00 -0.97
N GLY A 447 -17.60 -20.01 -0.26
CA GLY A 447 -19.02 -19.95 0.12
C GLY A 447 -19.37 -20.43 1.54
N ILE A 448 -18.41 -20.95 2.30
CA ILE A 448 -18.61 -21.27 3.72
C ILE A 448 -18.25 -20.06 4.59
N ALA A 449 -19.14 -19.68 5.50
CA ALA A 449 -18.85 -18.66 6.52
C ALA A 449 -18.12 -19.30 7.71
N PHE A 450 -16.84 -19.00 7.84
CA PHE A 450 -16.02 -19.45 8.96
C PHE A 450 -16.21 -18.53 10.18
N PRO A 451 -16.09 -19.06 11.42
CA PRO A 451 -16.15 -18.24 12.62
C PRO A 451 -15.14 -17.09 12.60
N GLU A 452 -15.54 -15.91 13.05
CA GLU A 452 -14.69 -14.70 13.12
C GLU A 452 -14.00 -14.53 14.50
N SER A 453 -14.29 -15.44 15.44
CA SER A 453 -13.81 -15.40 16.82
C SER A 453 -13.55 -16.80 17.37
N ILE A 454 -12.79 -16.85 18.46
CA ILE A 454 -12.55 -18.02 19.29
C ILE A 454 -12.97 -17.75 20.74
N ILE A 455 -13.40 -18.81 21.42
CA ILE A 455 -13.65 -18.82 22.86
C ILE A 455 -12.48 -19.54 23.53
N ILE A 456 -11.85 -18.87 24.49
CA ILE A 456 -10.70 -19.39 25.22
C ILE A 456 -11.08 -19.63 26.68
N TYR A 457 -10.95 -20.87 27.12
CA TYR A 457 -11.08 -21.29 28.52
C TYR A 457 -9.69 -21.31 29.15
N MET A 458 -9.36 -20.26 29.90
CA MET A 458 -8.11 -20.19 30.67
C MET A 458 -8.28 -20.99 31.96
N GLN A 459 -7.31 -21.85 32.30
CA GLN A 459 -7.41 -22.77 33.46
C GLN A 459 -7.72 -22.08 34.81
N ASP A 460 -7.31 -20.82 34.99
CA ASP A 460 -7.47 -20.06 36.23
C ASP A 460 -8.55 -18.96 36.19
N GLU A 461 -9.27 -18.82 35.07
CA GLU A 461 -10.33 -17.82 34.92
C GLU A 461 -11.73 -18.45 35.06
N GLU A 462 -12.65 -17.76 35.74
CA GLU A 462 -14.03 -18.24 35.92
C GLU A 462 -14.87 -18.12 34.64
N GLU A 463 -14.59 -17.13 33.80
CA GLU A 463 -15.36 -16.82 32.59
C GLU A 463 -14.45 -16.95 31.35
N PRO A 464 -14.94 -17.60 30.28
CA PRO A 464 -14.16 -17.74 29.06
C PRO A 464 -14.05 -16.41 28.31
N LEU A 465 -12.96 -16.26 27.54
CA LEU A 465 -12.67 -15.07 26.76
C LEU A 465 -13.09 -15.29 25.30
N SER A 466 -14.01 -14.45 24.80
CA SER A 466 -14.36 -14.42 23.38
C SER A 466 -13.50 -13.38 22.66
N ILE A 467 -12.65 -13.80 21.74
CA ILE A 467 -11.68 -12.93 21.05
C ILE A 467 -11.86 -13.06 19.54
N ASN A 468 -12.00 -11.92 18.85
CA ASN A 468 -12.10 -11.89 17.38
C ASN A 468 -10.72 -12.05 16.74
N TYR A 469 -10.65 -12.70 15.57
CA TYR A 469 -9.39 -12.88 14.81
C TYR A 469 -8.69 -11.57 14.50
N THR A 470 -9.46 -10.51 14.28
CA THR A 470 -8.93 -9.16 14.05
C THR A 470 -8.17 -8.59 15.25
N GLN A 471 -8.38 -9.11 16.46
CA GLN A 471 -7.72 -8.61 17.68
C GLN A 471 -6.36 -9.27 17.94
N PHE A 472 -6.12 -10.45 17.37
CA PHE A 472 -4.84 -11.15 17.49
C PHE A 472 -3.78 -10.47 16.61
N ALA A 473 -2.69 -10.00 17.21
CA ALA A 473 -1.55 -9.46 16.47
C ALA A 473 -0.90 -10.53 15.57
N ASP A 474 -0.97 -11.80 15.99
CA ASP A 474 -0.38 -12.94 15.30
C ASP A 474 -1.18 -13.41 14.08
N TYR A 475 -2.52 -13.32 14.09
CA TYR A 475 -3.39 -13.90 13.05
C TYR A 475 -3.00 -13.48 11.63
N SER A 476 -2.93 -12.17 11.37
CA SER A 476 -2.62 -11.65 10.04
C SER A 476 -1.20 -12.02 9.57
N ARG A 477 -0.26 -12.14 10.51
CA ARG A 477 1.11 -12.54 10.21
C ARG A 477 1.24 -14.03 9.96
N ILE A 478 0.50 -14.87 10.69
CA ILE A 478 0.37 -16.30 10.43
C ILE A 478 -0.25 -16.53 9.06
N TYR A 479 -1.37 -15.86 8.75
CA TYR A 479 -2.03 -15.92 7.45
C TYR A 479 -1.04 -15.62 6.31
N ARG A 480 -0.30 -14.52 6.42
CA ARG A 480 0.69 -14.18 5.40
C ARG A 480 1.84 -15.19 5.34
N ALA A 481 2.42 -15.52 6.49
CA ALA A 481 3.60 -16.37 6.57
C ALA A 481 3.33 -17.79 6.06
N VAL A 482 2.14 -18.35 6.33
CA VAL A 482 1.80 -19.70 5.89
C VAL A 482 1.73 -19.79 4.37
N TRP A 483 1.12 -18.82 3.69
CA TRP A 483 1.11 -18.77 2.22
C TRP A 483 2.51 -18.57 1.65
N GLU A 484 3.33 -17.68 2.24
CA GLU A 484 4.73 -17.51 1.80
C GLU A 484 5.59 -18.77 2.03
N ILE A 485 5.30 -19.59 3.05
CA ILE A 485 5.95 -20.89 3.26
C ILE A 485 5.51 -21.86 2.17
N PHE A 486 4.22 -21.91 1.89
CA PHE A 486 3.64 -22.84 0.92
C PHE A 486 4.09 -22.56 -0.52
N ASP A 487 4.18 -21.30 -0.90
CA ASP A 487 4.74 -20.86 -2.17
C ASP A 487 6.24 -21.16 -2.29
N SER A 488 6.94 -21.34 -1.17
CA SER A 488 8.38 -21.66 -1.14
C SER A 488 8.70 -23.16 -1.23
N TYR A 489 7.70 -24.04 -1.10
CA TYR A 489 7.93 -25.49 -1.22
C TYR A 489 8.16 -25.89 -2.69
N GLU A 490 9.36 -26.37 -3.00
CA GLU A 490 9.65 -27.01 -4.29
C GLU A 490 9.04 -28.42 -4.38
N ASP A 491 8.93 -29.11 -3.25
CA ASP A 491 8.30 -30.43 -3.14
C ASP A 491 6.78 -30.28 -3.00
N THR A 492 6.10 -30.42 -4.14
CA THR A 492 4.64 -30.31 -4.21
C THR A 492 3.92 -31.44 -3.46
N GLU A 493 4.49 -32.64 -3.39
CA GLU A 493 3.86 -33.77 -2.69
C GLU A 493 3.86 -33.51 -1.18
N LYS A 494 5.00 -33.07 -0.64
CA LYS A 494 5.09 -32.66 0.77
C LYS A 494 4.11 -31.54 1.09
N ARG A 495 4.07 -30.50 0.24
CA ARG A 495 3.15 -29.37 0.40
C ARG A 495 1.68 -29.83 0.46
N ASP A 496 1.27 -30.67 -0.47
CA ASP A 496 -0.11 -31.15 -0.56
C ASP A 496 -0.47 -32.05 0.64
N ILE A 497 0.48 -32.86 1.15
CA ILE A 497 0.28 -33.65 2.38
C ILE A 497 0.04 -32.72 3.59
N ILE A 498 0.86 -31.69 3.76
CA ILE A 498 0.71 -30.75 4.88
C ILE A 498 -0.63 -30.01 4.76
N TYR A 499 -0.98 -29.53 3.56
CA TYR A 499 -2.24 -28.85 3.29
C TYR A 499 -3.44 -29.70 3.73
N ASN A 500 -3.50 -30.95 3.26
CA ASN A 500 -4.60 -31.86 3.56
C ASN A 500 -4.68 -32.23 5.05
N LYS A 501 -3.54 -32.40 5.72
CA LYS A 501 -3.52 -32.67 7.17
C LYS A 501 -4.08 -31.52 7.98
N PHE A 502 -3.66 -30.29 7.69
CA PHE A 502 -4.25 -29.12 8.36
C PHE A 502 -5.74 -28.99 8.06
N ILE A 503 -6.20 -29.21 6.82
CA ILE A 503 -7.64 -29.21 6.52
C ILE A 503 -8.39 -30.26 7.33
N SER A 504 -7.82 -31.47 7.49
CA SER A 504 -8.43 -32.52 8.32
C SER A 504 -8.53 -32.16 9.81
N MET A 505 -7.74 -31.17 10.26
CA MET A 505 -7.78 -30.62 11.61
C MET A 505 -8.74 -29.43 11.73
N SER A 506 -9.34 -28.94 10.64
CA SER A 506 -10.28 -27.82 10.71
C SER A 506 -11.51 -28.21 11.51
N PHE A 507 -11.77 -27.45 12.56
CA PHE A 507 -12.92 -27.62 13.41
C PHE A 507 -14.21 -27.28 12.68
N SER A 508 -14.18 -26.24 11.85
CA SER A 508 -15.34 -25.83 11.06
C SER A 508 -15.79 -26.96 10.13
N ILE A 509 -14.84 -27.54 9.41
CA ILE A 509 -15.11 -28.66 8.50
C ILE A 509 -15.56 -29.91 9.26
N ASN A 510 -14.87 -30.26 10.35
CA ASN A 510 -15.22 -31.43 11.15
C ASN A 510 -16.63 -31.30 11.78
N SER A 511 -17.01 -30.09 12.20
CA SER A 511 -18.33 -29.78 12.74
C SER A 511 -19.42 -29.94 11.67
N ILE A 512 -19.19 -29.48 10.44
CA ILE A 512 -20.13 -29.67 9.32
C ILE A 512 -20.29 -31.14 8.97
N ILE A 513 -19.18 -31.90 8.90
CA ILE A 513 -19.20 -33.35 8.63
C ILE A 513 -19.99 -34.09 9.73
N ALA A 514 -19.79 -33.71 11.01
CA ALA A 514 -20.46 -34.33 12.14
C ALA A 514 -22.00 -34.15 12.11
N GLU A 515 -22.49 -33.06 11.52
CA GLU A 515 -23.93 -32.84 11.29
C GLU A 515 -24.51 -33.69 10.14
N GLY A 516 -23.68 -34.53 9.49
CA GLY A 516 -24.10 -35.41 8.39
C GLY A 516 -24.28 -34.68 7.06
N LYS A 517 -23.82 -33.44 6.95
CA LYS A 517 -23.81 -32.67 5.71
C LYS A 517 -22.59 -33.07 4.90
N LYS A 518 -22.76 -33.28 3.59
CA LYS A 518 -21.62 -33.48 2.69
C LYS A 518 -21.11 -32.13 2.25
N ILE A 519 -19.80 -31.97 2.24
CA ILE A 519 -19.14 -30.73 1.81
C ILE A 519 -19.51 -30.35 0.36
N GLU A 520 -19.69 -31.36 -0.50
CA GLU A 520 -20.12 -31.22 -1.89
C GLU A 520 -21.55 -30.65 -2.05
N ASP A 521 -22.39 -30.76 -1.02
CA ASP A 521 -23.76 -30.25 -1.03
C ASP A 521 -23.86 -28.83 -0.41
N LEU A 522 -22.73 -28.20 -0.05
CA LEU A 522 -22.68 -26.93 0.67
C LEU A 522 -22.54 -25.70 -0.22
N GLU A 523 -22.19 -25.85 -1.50
CA GLU A 523 -22.03 -24.72 -2.44
C GLU A 523 -23.34 -23.92 -2.63
N ASP A 524 -24.49 -24.49 -2.27
CA ASP A 524 -25.83 -23.90 -2.40
C ASP A 524 -26.60 -23.80 -1.05
N ALA A 525 -25.95 -24.05 0.09
CA ALA A 525 -26.62 -24.06 1.39
C ALA A 525 -26.69 -22.65 2.00
N ASP A 526 -27.89 -22.09 2.14
CA ASP A 526 -28.16 -20.90 2.96
C ASP A 526 -27.49 -21.08 4.35
N GLU A 527 -26.51 -20.22 4.65
CA GLU A 527 -25.76 -20.04 5.91
C GLU A 527 -25.76 -21.26 6.87
N ILE A 528 -24.80 -22.17 6.69
CA ILE A 528 -24.49 -23.12 7.75
C ILE A 528 -23.78 -22.36 8.86
N MET A 529 -24.49 -22.17 9.98
CA MET A 529 -23.91 -21.60 11.19
C MET A 529 -22.94 -22.63 11.80
N ILE A 530 -21.66 -22.35 11.70
CA ILE A 530 -20.60 -23.17 12.30
C ILE A 530 -20.47 -22.77 13.78
N PRO A 531 -20.34 -23.72 14.71
CA PRO A 531 -20.07 -23.39 16.11
C PRO A 531 -18.78 -22.59 16.24
N ILE A 532 -18.70 -21.76 17.29
CA ILE A 532 -17.48 -21.03 17.60
C ILE A 532 -16.43 -22.03 18.12
N PHE A 533 -15.18 -21.87 17.69
CA PHE A 533 -14.08 -22.73 18.14
C PHE A 533 -13.76 -22.44 19.61
N GLU A 534 -13.72 -23.49 20.42
CA GLU A 534 -13.41 -23.45 21.84
C GLU A 534 -12.03 -24.06 22.10
N VAL A 535 -11.19 -23.40 22.89
CA VAL A 535 -9.85 -23.90 23.25
C VAL A 535 -9.59 -23.79 24.74
N ASN A 536 -9.05 -24.86 25.33
CA ASN A 536 -8.50 -24.83 26.67
C ASN A 536 -7.03 -24.37 26.62
N ALA A 537 -6.70 -23.35 27.39
CA ALA A 537 -5.35 -22.80 27.47
C ALA A 537 -4.87 -22.71 28.93
N ASP A 538 -3.58 -22.97 29.14
CA ASP A 538 -2.95 -22.83 30.46
C ASP A 538 -2.23 -21.47 30.59
N GLU A 539 -1.62 -21.25 31.75
CA GLU A 539 -0.90 -20.03 32.13
C GLU A 539 0.23 -19.61 31.18
N ARG A 540 0.68 -20.47 30.25
CA ARG A 540 1.69 -20.15 29.23
C ARG A 540 1.10 -19.43 28.02
N PHE A 541 -0.21 -19.48 27.81
CA PHE A 541 -0.85 -18.81 26.69
C PHE A 541 -1.00 -17.31 26.98
N GLU A 542 -0.53 -16.49 26.04
CA GLU A 542 -0.62 -15.03 26.10
C GLU A 542 -1.55 -14.57 24.97
N ILE A 543 -2.49 -13.67 25.27
CA ILE A 543 -3.28 -13.00 24.23
C ILE A 543 -2.40 -11.90 23.63
N ARG A 544 -1.97 -12.09 22.37
CA ARG A 544 -1.01 -11.22 21.68
C ARG A 544 -1.65 -10.32 20.64
#